data_AF-A0A9D8I542-F1
#
_entry.id   AF-A0A9D8I542-F1
#
_cell.length_a   1.000
_cell.length_b   1.000
_cell.length_c   1.000
_cell.angle_alpha   90.00
_cell.angle_beta   90.00
_cell.angle_gamma   90.00
#
_symmetry.space_group_name_H-M   'P 1'
#
loop_
_entity.id
_entity.type
_entity.pdbx_description
1 polymer ?
#
loop_
_entity_poly.entity_id
_entity_poly.type
_entity_poly.pdbx_seq_one_letter_code
_entity_poly.pdbx_strand_id
1 'polypeptide(L)'
;MAGAPKKKRPQPPKALMLGVGLDSDGHKRITTGENFALIGGSKETHEVMTEKAIKINEKLRGRGKQLCEVSREEFDDIAQSVGLRRHQPE
;
A
#
# COMPACT_ATOMS: atom_id res chain seq x y z
N MET A 1 23.62 -42.19 -1.44
CA MET A 1 23.08 -41.31 -2.50
C MET A 1 22.64 -40.01 -1.85
N ALA A 2 23.32 -38.90 -2.15
CA ALA A 2 22.99 -37.58 -1.59
C ALA A 2 21.70 -37.05 -2.24
N GLY A 3 20.73 -36.65 -1.42
CA GLY A 3 19.42 -36.18 -1.88
C GLY A 3 19.54 -34.94 -2.77
N ALA A 4 18.80 -34.95 -3.88
CA ALA A 4 18.76 -33.85 -4.84
C ALA A 4 18.27 -32.54 -4.18
N PRO A 5 18.79 -31.37 -4.61
CA PRO A 5 18.37 -30.08 -4.06
C PRO A 5 16.92 -29.78 -4.44
N LYS A 6 16.07 -29.54 -3.43
CA LYS A 6 14.68 -29.09 -3.63
C LYS A 6 14.69 -27.71 -4.32
N LYS A 7 14.22 -27.64 -5.57
CA LYS A 7 14.01 -26.37 -6.29
C LYS A 7 13.09 -25.46 -5.45
N LYS A 8 13.59 -24.29 -5.05
CA LYS A 8 12.77 -23.26 -4.39
C LYS A 8 11.69 -22.82 -5.37
N ARG A 9 10.41 -22.96 -4.99
CA ARG A 9 9.30 -22.42 -5.77
C ARG A 9 9.44 -20.89 -5.82
N PRO A 10 9.25 -20.24 -6.98
CA PRO A 10 9.28 -18.79 -7.05
C PRO A 10 8.21 -18.23 -6.12
N GLN A 11 8.64 -17.36 -5.20
CA GLN A 11 7.73 -16.69 -4.28
C GLN A 11 7.02 -15.60 -5.08
N PRO A 12 5.69 -15.42 -4.93
CA PRO A 12 4.99 -14.35 -5.61
C PRO A 12 5.62 -13.00 -5.22
N PRO A 13 5.72 -12.04 -6.16
CA PRO A 13 6.28 -10.74 -5.88
C PRO A 13 5.51 -10.08 -4.74
N LYS A 14 6.22 -9.47 -3.79
CA LYS A 14 5.61 -8.70 -2.70
C LYS A 14 5.46 -7.26 -3.15
N ALA A 15 4.26 -6.71 -3.01
CA ALA A 15 3.99 -5.29 -3.23
C ALA A 15 3.64 -4.63 -1.90
N LEU A 16 4.09 -3.39 -1.71
CA LEU A 16 3.85 -2.60 -0.51
C LEU A 16 3.48 -1.18 -0.91
N MET A 17 2.37 -0.66 -0.39
CA MET A 17 1.99 0.75 -0.50
C MET A 17 2.58 1.53 0.68
N LEU A 18 3.36 2.56 0.38
CA LEU A 18 3.98 3.41 1.40
C LEU A 18 3.30 4.79 1.41
N GLY A 19 2.85 5.23 2.58
CA GLY A 19 2.37 6.60 2.82
C GLY A 19 3.29 7.33 3.77
N VAL A 20 3.70 8.54 3.40
CA VAL A 20 4.58 9.39 4.21
C VAL A 20 3.91 10.74 4.41
N GLY A 21 3.59 11.07 5.66
CA GLY A 21 3.07 12.39 6.03
C GLY A 21 4.23 13.34 6.31
N LEU A 22 4.24 14.49 5.62
CA LEU A 22 5.32 15.48 5.69
C LEU A 22 5.00 16.68 6.61
N ASP A 23 3.79 16.74 7.15
CA ASP A 23 3.25 17.82 7.99
C ASP A 23 3.32 17.48 9.50
N SER A 24 4.50 17.09 10.00
CA SER A 24 4.66 16.64 11.39
C SER A 24 4.22 17.69 12.42
N ASP A 25 3.43 17.26 13.41
CA ASP A 25 3.01 18.05 14.58
C ASP A 25 3.85 17.76 15.84
N GLY A 26 5.00 17.08 15.67
CA GLY A 26 5.87 16.65 16.76
C GLY A 26 5.56 15.25 17.32
N HIS A 27 4.51 14.58 16.83
CA HIS A 27 4.21 13.20 17.22
C HIS A 27 4.67 12.17 16.18
N LYS A 28 5.26 11.08 16.66
CA LYS A 28 5.61 9.93 15.84
C LYS A 28 4.38 9.03 15.66
N ARG A 29 3.87 8.96 14.43
CA ARG A 29 2.76 8.06 14.04
C ARG A 29 3.25 7.01 13.06
N ILE A 30 2.94 5.74 13.35
CA ILE A 30 3.26 4.61 12.48
C ILE A 30 2.05 3.67 12.49
N THR A 31 1.55 3.34 11.29
CA THR A 31 0.49 2.37 11.09
C THR A 31 0.91 1.41 9.99
N THR A 32 0.82 0.09 10.23
CA THR A 32 1.19 -0.94 9.26
C THR A 32 0.02 -1.89 9.01
N GLY A 33 -0.05 -2.44 7.80
CA GLY A 33 -0.99 -3.47 7.40
C GLY A 33 -0.30 -4.55 6.56
N GLU A 34 -1.08 -5.47 6.01
CA GLU A 34 -0.59 -6.62 5.23
C GLU A 34 0.26 -6.20 4.02
N ASN A 35 -0.15 -5.12 3.35
CA ASN A 35 0.43 -4.61 2.11
C ASN A 35 0.62 -3.09 2.13
N PHE A 36 0.62 -2.45 3.31
CA PHE A 36 0.90 -1.02 3.43
C PHE A 36 1.66 -0.64 4.70
N ALA A 37 2.35 0.50 4.65
CA ALA A 37 2.95 1.16 5.80
C ALA A 37 2.72 2.67 5.69
N LEU A 38 2.28 3.30 6.78
CA LEU A 38 2.04 4.74 6.89
C LEU A 38 2.93 5.30 8.00
N ILE A 39 3.69 6.34 7.68
CA ILE A 39 4.69 6.90 8.58
C ILE A 39 4.53 8.42 8.61
N GLY A 40 4.42 8.98 9.82
CA GLY A 40 4.39 10.43 10.03
C GLY A 40 3.06 11.10 9.67
N GLY A 41 3.13 12.41 9.52
CA GLY A 41 1.99 13.32 9.33
C GLY A 41 1.39 13.81 10.65
N SER A 42 0.71 14.95 10.59
CA SER A 42 -0.15 15.45 11.67
C SER A 42 -1.24 14.42 12.00
N LYS A 43 -1.97 14.60 13.11
CA LYS A 43 -3.09 13.71 13.44
C LYS A 43 -4.08 13.59 12.28
N GLU A 44 -4.50 14.72 11.71
CA GLU A 44 -5.47 14.77 10.63
C GLU A 44 -4.94 14.11 9.36
N THR A 45 -3.72 14.45 8.92
CA THR A 45 -3.12 13.84 7.72
C THR A 45 -2.89 12.34 7.89
N HIS A 46 -2.48 11.89 9.08
CA HIS A 46 -2.29 10.47 9.36
C HIS A 46 -3.59 9.68 9.34
N GLU A 47 -4.67 10.25 9.90
CA GLU A 47 -6.02 9.65 9.86
C GLU A 47 -6.54 9.56 8.43
N VAL A 48 -6.38 10.61 7.62
CA VAL A 48 -6.75 10.59 6.20
C VAL A 48 -5.95 9.53 5.44
N MET A 49 -4.63 9.45 5.62
CA MET A 49 -3.81 8.40 4.99
C MET A 49 -4.29 6.99 5.38
N THR A 50 -4.61 6.78 6.65
CA THR A 50 -5.09 5.49 7.18
C THR A 50 -6.42 5.10 6.55
N GLU A 51 -7.37 6.03 6.48
CA GLU A 51 -8.66 5.82 5.83
C GLU A 51 -8.49 5.43 4.35
N LYS A 52 -7.61 6.13 3.62
CA LYS A 52 -7.34 5.83 2.20
C LYS A 52 -6.72 4.44 2.03
N ALA A 53 -5.76 4.08 2.89
CA ALA A 53 -5.08 2.79 2.82
C ALA A 53 -6.06 1.63 3.04
N ILE A 54 -6.96 1.76 4.02
CA ILE A 54 -8.00 0.77 4.30
C ILE A 54 -8.95 0.64 3.09
N LYS A 55 -9.46 1.76 2.56
CA LYS A 55 -10.40 1.74 1.42
C LYS A 55 -9.79 1.13 0.16
N ILE A 56 -8.50 1.35 -0.09
CA ILE A 56 -7.79 0.70 -1.21
C ILE A 56 -7.80 -0.82 -1.02
N ASN A 57 -7.49 -1.31 0.17
CA ASN A 57 -7.53 -2.75 0.47
C ASN A 57 -8.92 -3.36 0.39
N GLU A 58 -9.96 -2.63 0.82
CA GLU A 58 -11.34 -3.08 0.65
C GLU A 58 -11.72 -3.23 -0.82
N LYS A 59 -11.30 -2.29 -1.68
CA LYS A 59 -11.53 -2.36 -3.12
C LYS A 59 -10.74 -3.48 -3.79
N LEU A 60 -9.48 -3.70 -3.39
CA LEU A 60 -8.68 -4.83 -3.85
C LEU A 60 -9.35 -6.17 -3.49
N ARG A 61 -9.76 -6.32 -2.22
CA ARG A 61 -10.49 -7.50 -1.74
C ARG A 61 -11.82 -7.70 -2.46
N GLY A 62 -12.57 -6.61 -2.70
CA GLY A 62 -13.82 -6.65 -3.47
C GLY A 62 -13.64 -7.09 -4.93
N ARG A 63 -12.43 -6.92 -5.49
CA ARG A 63 -12.03 -7.43 -6.81
C ARG A 63 -11.39 -8.82 -6.76
N GLY A 64 -11.24 -9.41 -5.58
CA GLY A 64 -10.56 -10.70 -5.39
C GLY A 64 -9.07 -10.67 -5.70
N LYS A 65 -8.43 -9.49 -5.65
CA LYS A 65 -7.01 -9.30 -5.98
C LYS A 65 -6.23 -8.81 -4.75
N GLN A 66 -4.95 -9.17 -4.71
CA GLN A 66 -3.95 -8.58 -3.83
C GLN A 66 -3.22 -7.44 -4.54
N LEU A 67 -2.49 -6.62 -3.76
CA LEU A 67 -1.73 -5.49 -4.29
C LEU A 67 -0.64 -5.93 -5.30
N CYS A 68 -0.10 -7.13 -5.16
CA CYS A 68 0.90 -7.66 -6.10
C CYS A 68 0.30 -8.19 -7.41
N GLU A 69 -1.03 -8.32 -7.49
CA GLU A 69 -1.75 -8.86 -8.64
C GLU A 69 -2.37 -7.77 -9.52
N VAL A 70 -2.34 -6.51 -9.08
CA VAL A 70 -2.87 -5.38 -9.85
C VAL A 70 -1.80 -4.70 -10.67
N SER A 71 -2.17 -4.26 -11.88
CA SER A 71 -1.30 -3.39 -12.68
C SER A 71 -1.19 -2.00 -12.08
N ARG A 72 -0.26 -1.19 -12.58
CA ARG A 72 -0.11 0.20 -12.15
C ARG A 72 -1.37 1.02 -12.47
N GLU A 73 -1.93 0.82 -13.66
CA GLU A 73 -3.15 1.50 -14.13
C GLU A 73 -4.34 1.11 -13.27
N GLU A 74 -4.51 -0.19 -12.98
CA GLU A 74 -5.58 -0.66 -12.09
C GLU A 74 -5.43 -0.08 -10.68
N PHE A 75 -4.20 0.01 -10.16
CA PHE A 75 -3.92 0.62 -8.88
C PHE A 75 -4.22 2.13 -8.88
N ASP A 76 -3.82 2.85 -9.94
CA ASP A 76 -4.14 4.27 -10.10
C ASP A 76 -5.65 4.52 -10.12
N ASP A 77 -6.42 3.69 -10.82
CA ASP A 77 -7.89 3.79 -10.85
C ASP A 77 -8.49 3.59 -9.45
N ILE A 78 -7.99 2.60 -8.69
CA ILE A 78 -8.42 2.37 -7.31
C ILE A 78 -8.05 3.58 -6.44
N ALA A 79 -6.82 4.08 -6.55
CA ALA A 79 -6.33 5.23 -5.80
C ALA A 79 -7.17 6.49 -6.08
N GLN A 80 -7.45 6.78 -7.35
CA GLN A 80 -8.33 7.89 -7.75
C GLN A 80 -9.74 7.73 -7.21
N SER A 81 -10.28 6.50 -7.23
CA SER A 81 -11.62 6.21 -6.72
C SER A 81 -11.76 6.38 -5.20
N VAL A 82 -10.66 6.44 -4.45
CA VAL A 82 -10.66 6.78 -3.01
C VAL A 82 -10.29 8.24 -2.77
N GLY A 83 -10.04 9.02 -3.82
CA GLY A 83 -9.76 10.45 -3.75
C GLY A 83 -8.27 10.81 -3.72
N LEU A 84 -7.36 9.87 -3.98
CA LEU A 84 -5.94 10.19 -4.17
C LEU A 84 -5.76 10.81 -5.56
N ARG A 85 -5.02 11.92 -5.62
CA ARG A 85 -4.69 12.60 -6.88
C ARG A 85 -3.21 12.44 -7.15
N ARG A 86 -2.85 12.15 -8.40
CA ARG A 86 -1.45 12.26 -8.83
C ARG A 86 -1.07 13.74 -8.79
N HIS A 87 0.01 14.03 -8.07
CA HIS A 87 0.66 15.32 -8.20
C HIS A 87 1.39 15.33 -9.54
N GLN A 88 1.00 16.23 -10.43
CA GLN A 88 1.74 16.52 -11.65
C GLN A 88 2.59 17.74 -11.35
N PRO A 89 3.92 17.58 -11.13
CA PRO A 89 4.79 18.73 -10.99
C PRO A 89 4.81 19.51 -12.31
N GLU A 90 4.77 20.83 -12.23
CA GLU A 90 5.01 21.74 -13.37
C GLU A 90 6.48 21.73 -13.79
#